data_AF-A0A966YVV9-F1
#
_entry.id   AF-A0A966YVV9-F1
#
_cell.length_a   1.000
_cell.length_b   1.000
_cell.length_c   1.000
_cell.angle_alpha   90.00
_cell.angle_beta   90.00
_cell.angle_gamma   90.00
#
_symmetry.space_group_name_H-M   'P 1'
#
loop_
_entity.id
_entity.type
_entity.pdbx_description
1 polymer ?
#
loop_
_entity_poly.entity_id
_entity_poly.type
_entity_poly.pdbx_seq_one_letter_code
_entity_poly.pdbx_strand_id
1 'polypeptide(L)'
;MNSEYQQAMLERMQMLEEALDRAEAGVATPDDWLTIRHECGMPARQSLTETKENHGTNSESISGRKLQTSTSGAAPCALLSNYRPGYSIL
;
A
#
# COMPACT_ATOMS: atom_id res chain seq x y z
N MET A 1 25.52 13.46 -18.55
CA MET A 1 24.39 12.79 -17.86
C MET A 1 24.75 11.32 -17.74
N ASN A 2 24.61 10.74 -16.54
CA ASN A 2 25.25 9.48 -16.12
C ASN A 2 24.64 8.25 -16.80
N SER A 3 25.37 7.67 -17.76
CA SER A 3 25.03 6.40 -18.43
C SER A 3 24.79 5.25 -17.44
N GLU A 4 25.51 5.22 -16.32
CA GLU A 4 25.35 4.21 -15.26
C GLU A 4 23.99 4.27 -14.59
N TYR A 5 23.47 5.48 -14.34
CA TYR A 5 22.14 5.65 -13.74
C TYR A 5 21.05 5.19 -14.69
N GLN A 6 21.19 5.51 -15.98
CA GLN A 6 20.26 5.06 -17.01
C GLN A 6 20.27 3.53 -17.12
N GLN A 7 21.45 2.91 -17.08
CA GLN A 7 21.58 1.46 -17.14
C GLN A 7 20.94 0.79 -15.91
N ALA A 8 21.21 1.29 -14.70
CA ALA A 8 20.60 0.76 -13.49
C ALA A 8 19.07 0.90 -13.48
N MET A 9 18.53 1.96 -14.10
CA MET A 9 17.08 2.13 -14.24
C MET A 9 16.48 1.08 -15.19
N LEU A 10 17.15 0.79 -16.31
CA LEU A 10 16.70 -0.24 -17.24
C LEU A 10 16.70 -1.63 -16.61
N GLU A 11 17.75 -1.97 -15.87
CA GLU A 11 17.85 -3.24 -15.14
C GLU A 11 16.72 -3.36 -14.10
N ARG A 12 16.45 -2.28 -13.35
CA ARG A 12 15.34 -2.24 -12.38
C ARG A 12 13.97 -2.42 -13.06
N MET A 13 13.74 -1.75 -14.18
CA MET A 13 12.48 -1.88 -14.94
C MET A 13 12.29 -3.30 -15.47
N GLN A 14 13.35 -3.91 -16.01
CA GLN A 14 13.29 -5.28 -16.51
C GLN A 14 12.90 -6.27 -15.41
N MET A 15 13.51 -6.17 -14.22
CA MET A 15 13.16 -7.06 -13.10
C MET A 15 11.70 -6.89 -12.66
N LEU A 16 11.17 -5.67 -12.69
CA LEU A 16 9.77 -5.41 -12.36
C LEU A 16 8.82 -6.01 -13.39
N GLU A 17 9.11 -5.85 -14.68
CA GLU A 17 8.30 -6.42 -15.77
C GLU A 17 8.26 -7.95 -15.66
N GLU A 18 9.39 -8.62 -15.46
CA GLU A 18 9.44 -10.07 -15.29
C GLU A 18 8.64 -10.55 -14.07
N ALA A 19 8.69 -9.80 -12.97
CA ALA A 19 7.92 -10.10 -11.77
C ALA A 19 6.41 -9.95 -12.02
N LEU A 20 6.00 -8.92 -12.76
CA LEU A 20 4.60 -8.69 -13.15
C LEU A 20 4.08 -9.80 -14.08
N ASP A 21 4.87 -10.21 -15.08
CA ASP A 21 4.52 -11.30 -15.98
C ASP A 21 4.32 -12.61 -15.20
N ARG A 22 5.22 -12.92 -14.26
CA ARG A 22 5.06 -14.09 -13.37
C ARG A 22 3.82 -13.98 -12.48
N ALA A 23 3.47 -12.77 -12.04
CA ALA A 23 2.29 -12.52 -11.22
C ALA A 23 1.00 -12.69 -12.01
N GLU A 24 0.95 -12.19 -13.25
CA GLU A 24 -0.17 -12.37 -14.18
C GLU A 24 -0.36 -13.86 -14.53
N ALA A 25 0.73 -14.59 -14.74
CA ALA A 25 0.71 -16.03 -14.96
C ALA A 25 0.35 -16.86 -13.71
N GLY A 26 0.24 -16.23 -12.53
CA GLY A 26 -0.09 -16.91 -11.28
C GLY A 26 1.03 -17.77 -10.68
N VAL A 27 2.27 -17.59 -11.13
CA VAL A 27 3.46 -18.34 -10.69
C VAL A 27 4.48 -17.47 -9.94
N ALA A 28 4.12 -16.21 -9.64
CA ALA A 28 4.97 -15.28 -8.90
C ALA A 28 5.36 -15.82 -7.52
N THR A 29 6.66 -15.72 -7.26
CA THR A 29 7.29 -16.04 -5.98
C THR A 29 7.07 -14.92 -4.96
N PRO A 30 7.30 -15.18 -3.65
CA PRO A 30 7.27 -14.12 -2.64
C PRO A 30 8.20 -12.94 -2.94
N ASP A 31 9.34 -13.20 -3.58
CA ASP A 31 10.32 -12.19 -3.98
C ASP A 31 9.78 -11.31 -5.11
N ASP A 32 9.06 -11.88 -6.07
CA ASP A 32 8.37 -11.11 -7.12
C ASP A 32 7.38 -10.12 -6.51
N TRP A 33 6.59 -10.58 -5.53
CA TRP A 33 5.66 -9.72 -4.81
C TRP A 33 6.35 -8.67 -3.93
N LEU A 34 7.57 -8.93 -3.44
CA LEU A 34 8.38 -7.93 -2.74
C LEU A 34 8.86 -6.85 -3.69
N THR A 35 9.40 -7.23 -4.85
CA THR A 35 9.82 -6.31 -5.92
C THR A 35 8.66 -5.42 -6.35
N ILE A 36 7.51 -6.01 -6.71
CA ILE A 36 6.32 -5.25 -7.13
C ILE A 36 5.88 -4.27 -6.05
N ARG A 37 5.83 -4.68 -4.77
CA ARG A 37 5.45 -3.79 -3.68
C ARG A 37 6.42 -2.64 -3.50
N HIS A 38 7.72 -2.92 -3.54
CA HIS A 38 8.75 -1.90 -3.39
C HIS A 38 8.63 -0.83 -4.48
N GLU A 39 8.46 -1.25 -5.74
CA GLU A 39 8.28 -0.34 -6.87
C GLU A 39 7.00 0.48 -6.80
N CYS A 40 5.93 -0.09 -6.24
CA CYS A 40 4.66 0.61 -5.99
C CYS A 40 4.67 1.48 -4.72
N GLY A 41 5.77 1.54 -3.97
CA GLY A 41 5.85 2.27 -2.70
C GLY A 41 4.97 1.67 -1.59
N MET A 42 4.61 0.39 -1.71
CA MET A 42 3.82 -0.32 -0.71
C MET A 42 4.72 -0.88 0.40
N PRO A 43 4.32 -0.81 1.67
CA PRO A 43 5.08 -1.40 2.76
C PRO A 43 5.14 -2.92 2.60
N ALA A 44 6.26 -3.52 3.03
CA ALA A 44 6.39 -4.96 3.10
C ALA A 44 5.29 -5.53 4.00
N ARG A 45 4.63 -6.59 3.53
CA ARG A 45 3.60 -7.26 4.31
C ARG A 45 4.27 -7.91 5.50
N GLN A 46 3.98 -7.40 6.70
CA GLN A 46 4.37 -8.03 7.95
C GLN A 46 3.78 -9.45 7.95
N SER A 47 4.64 -10.46 7.90
CA SER A 47 4.23 -11.83 8.15
C SER A 47 3.62 -11.86 9.54
N LEU A 48 2.39 -12.39 9.67
CA LEU A 48 1.63 -12.47 10.93
C LEU A 48 2.22 -13.53 11.89
N THR A 49 3.54 -13.54 12.03
CA THR A 49 4.29 -14.45 12.89
C THR A 49 5.27 -13.65 13.73
N GLU A 50 4.84 -12.55 14.33
CA GLU A 50 5.64 -11.93 15.40
C GLU A 50 4.74 -11.11 16.33
N THR A 51 4.68 -11.61 17.56
CA THR A 51 4.20 -10.93 18.75
C THR A 51 4.82 -9.53 18.81
N LYS A 52 3.96 -8.52 19.00
CA LYS A 52 4.27 -7.11 19.29
C LYS A 52 5.72 -6.80 19.72
N GLU A 53 6.52 -6.23 18.82
CA GLU A 53 7.68 -5.41 19.19
C GLU A 53 7.69 -4.21 18.24
N ASN A 54 7.33 -3.04 18.76
CA ASN A 54 7.25 -1.80 17.98
C ASN A 54 8.64 -1.37 17.51
N HIS A 55 8.89 -1.33 16.21
CA HIS A 55 9.92 -0.45 15.66
C HIS A 55 9.30 0.44 14.59
N GLY A 56 8.89 1.63 15.02
CA GLY A 56 8.42 2.68 14.13
C GLY A 56 9.55 3.13 13.21
N THR A 57 9.32 3.03 11.91
CA THR A 57 10.07 3.82 10.92
C THR A 57 9.35 5.16 10.79
N ASN A 58 9.95 6.14 11.43
CA ASN A 58 9.68 7.57 11.31
C ASN A 58 9.90 8.04 9.86
N SER A 59 8.87 7.89 9.01
CA SER A 59 8.73 8.75 7.83
C SER A 59 8.08 10.06 8.28
N GLU A 60 8.91 11.05 8.61
CA GLU A 60 8.46 12.42 8.68
C GLU A 60 8.03 12.88 7.28
N SER A 61 6.74 13.16 7.12
CA SER A 61 6.22 13.99 6.04
C SER A 61 4.94 14.66 6.51
N ILE A 62 5.07 15.60 7.45
CA ILE A 62 4.04 16.61 7.70
C ILE A 62 4.49 17.87 6.95
N SER A 63 4.24 17.90 5.64
CA SER A 63 4.17 19.18 4.92
C SER A 63 2.76 19.74 5.16
N GLY A 64 2.68 20.69 6.09
CA GLY A 64 1.43 21.22 6.59
C GLY A 64 0.55 21.83 5.49
N ARG A 65 -0.71 21.40 5.44
CA ARG A 65 -1.85 22.25 5.05
C ARG A 65 -2.98 22.04 6.04
N LYS A 66 -3.02 22.92 7.04
CA LYS A 66 -4.13 23.03 7.99
C LYS A 66 -5.28 23.75 7.28
N LEU A 67 -6.10 23.00 6.52
CA LEU A 67 -7.39 23.51 6.04
C LEU A 67 -8.38 23.41 7.19
N GLN A 68 -8.55 24.52 7.91
CA GLN A 68 -9.59 24.70 8.91
C GLN A 68 -10.92 24.91 8.15
N THR A 69 -11.75 23.88 8.05
CA THR A 69 -13.15 24.06 7.66
C THR A 69 -13.98 24.26 8.92
N SER A 70 -14.13 25.52 9.29
CA SER A 70 -15.06 25.94 10.31
C SER A 70 -16.49 25.60 9.90
N THR A 71 -17.16 24.89 10.80
CA THR A 71 -18.60 24.68 10.93
C THR A 71 -19.49 25.72 10.26
N SER A 72 -20.47 25.27 9.47
CA SER A 72 -21.84 25.82 9.45
C SER A 72 -22.67 25.14 8.35
N GLY A 73 -23.72 24.44 8.77
CA GLY A 73 -24.97 24.34 8.00
C GLY A 73 -25.08 23.28 6.90
N ALA A 74 -26.17 22.52 7.00
CA ALA A 74 -26.81 21.69 5.97
C ALA A 74 -26.23 20.28 5.70
N ALA A 75 -26.97 19.27 6.18
CA ALA A 75 -27.02 17.96 5.53
C ALA A 75 -27.53 18.11 4.08
N PRO A 76 -27.11 17.22 3.17
CA PRO A 76 -28.07 16.21 2.75
C PRO A 76 -27.48 14.81 2.51
N CYS A 77 -28.31 13.82 2.89
CA CYS A 77 -28.59 12.55 2.21
C CYS A 77 -27.43 11.75 1.61
N ALA A 78 -27.11 10.63 2.27
CA ALA A 78 -27.42 9.28 1.78
C ALA A 78 -26.19 8.68 1.04
N LEU A 79 -25.70 7.48 1.32
CA LEU A 79 -26.41 6.21 1.28
C LEU A 79 -25.56 5.11 1.94
N LEU A 80 -26.28 4.26 2.67
CA LEU A 80 -26.12 2.81 2.83
C LEU A 80 -25.00 2.16 3.67
N SER A 81 -25.53 1.34 4.60
CA SER A 81 -25.07 0.03 5.05
C SER A 81 -23.76 0.05 5.84
N ASN A 82 -23.77 -0.16 7.15
CA ASN A 82 -24.05 -1.48 7.71
C ASN A 82 -24.59 -1.36 9.14
N TYR A 83 -25.92 -1.45 9.28
CA TYR A 83 -26.56 -1.78 10.55
C TYR A 83 -26.35 -3.28 10.81
N ARG A 84 -25.69 -3.61 11.92
CA ARG A 84 -25.43 -4.98 12.39
C ARG A 84 -26.28 -5.25 13.63
N PRO A 85 -27.17 -6.24 13.57
CA PRO A 85 -27.38 -7.16 14.69
C PRO A 85 -27.33 -8.61 14.16
N GLY A 86 -26.58 -9.53 14.76
CA GLY A 86 -26.76 -9.94 16.14
C GLY A 86 -27.59 -11.23 16.14
N TYR A 87 -26.89 -12.37 16.21
CA TYR A 87 -27.26 -13.65 16.82
C TYR A 87 -28.76 -13.97 17.05
N SER A 88 -29.24 -15.10 16.51
CA SER A 88 -29.63 -16.24 17.36
C SER A 88 -30.05 -17.47 16.55
N ILE A 89 -29.39 -18.55 16.97
CA ILE A 89 -29.67 -19.98 16.88
C ILE A 89 -31.17 -20.30 16.97
N LEU A 90 -31.66 -21.17 16.09
CA LEU A 90 -32.45 -22.37 16.43
C LEU A 90 -32.26 -23.41 15.31
#